data_AF-A0A831Y133-F1
#
_entry.id   AF-A0A831Y133-F1
#
_cell.length_a   1.000
_cell.length_b   1.000
_cell.length_c   1.000
_cell.angle_alpha   90.00
_cell.angle_beta   90.00
_cell.angle_gamma   90.00
#
_symmetry.space_group_name_H-M   'P 1'
#
loop_
_entity.id
_entity.type
_entity.pdbx_description
1 polymer ?
#
loop_
_entity_poly.entity_id
_entity_poly.type
_entity_poly.pdbx_seq_one_letter_code
_entity_poly.pdbx_strand_id
1 'polypeptide(L)'
;MRRATVKFANLDIEFTDRDRAIGQVAEWGGEGTLRPVVIFGPEGCGKSAFLRQAATILRDLGYDAIYVDVARVDFVAHTDVADVAKRLIDVAAETSGVAQLKLANLAIDIVRELLDRWGRRRVAVLVDEAFP
;
A
#
# COMPACT_ATOMS: atom_id res chain seq x y z
N MET A 1 -16.78 -12.91 -8.21
CA MET A 1 -15.92 -12.36 -7.13
C MET A 1 -16.75 -11.38 -6.31
N ARG A 2 -16.51 -11.27 -4.99
CA ARG A 2 -17.12 -10.22 -4.17
C ARG A 2 -16.52 -8.88 -4.63
N ARG A 3 -17.36 -7.93 -5.02
CA ARG A 3 -16.88 -6.62 -5.48
C ARG A 3 -16.46 -5.81 -4.25
N ALA A 4 -15.23 -5.31 -4.27
CA ALA A 4 -14.67 -4.56 -3.16
C ALA A 4 -15.21 -3.12 -3.18
N THR A 5 -15.97 -2.76 -2.15
CA THR A 5 -16.44 -1.39 -1.91
C THR A 5 -15.35 -0.60 -1.21
N VAL A 6 -14.99 0.56 -1.74
CA VAL A 6 -14.03 1.46 -1.11
C VAL A 6 -14.67 2.80 -0.86
N LYS A 7 -14.43 3.36 0.33
CA LYS A 7 -14.78 4.74 0.64
C LYS A 7 -13.93 5.69 -0.19
N PHE A 8 -14.59 6.47 -1.02
CA PHE A 8 -14.02 7.58 -1.75
C PHE A 8 -14.76 8.85 -1.32
N ALA A 9 -14.09 9.70 -0.54
CA ALA A 9 -14.73 10.79 0.19
C ALA A 9 -15.93 10.26 1.03
N ASN A 10 -17.15 10.76 0.77
CA ASN A 10 -18.38 10.35 1.47
C ASN A 10 -19.19 9.30 0.70
N LEU A 11 -18.61 8.68 -0.33
CA LEU A 11 -19.29 7.72 -1.19
C LEU A 11 -18.64 6.34 -1.04
N ASP A 12 -19.49 5.32 -0.89
CA ASP A 12 -19.10 3.93 -1.01
C ASP A 12 -19.15 3.55 -2.48
N ILE A 13 -17.99 3.43 -3.12
CA ILE A 13 -17.89 3.16 -4.56
C ILE A 13 -17.60 1.68 -4.79
N GLU A 14 -18.45 1.06 -5.62
CA GLU A 14 -18.23 -0.27 -6.19
C GLU A 14 -17.56 -0.10 -7.56
N PHE A 15 -16.35 -0.63 -7.71
CA PHE A 15 -15.60 -0.50 -8.97
C PHE A 15 -15.99 -1.60 -9.95
N THR A 16 -16.21 -1.24 -11.22
CA THR A 16 -16.47 -2.17 -12.33
C THR A 16 -15.16 -2.49 -13.08
N ASP A 17 -15.03 -3.72 -13.60
CA ASP A 17 -13.97 -4.14 -14.53
C ASP A 17 -12.52 -4.20 -13.98
N ARG A 18 -12.34 -4.67 -12.74
CA ARG A 18 -11.01 -4.87 -12.12
C ARG A 18 -10.67 -6.31 -11.73
N ASP A 19 -11.45 -7.27 -12.22
CA ASP A 19 -11.36 -8.67 -11.77
C ASP A 19 -9.95 -9.25 -11.89
N ARG A 20 -9.25 -8.97 -13.00
CA ARG A 20 -7.87 -9.43 -13.21
C ARG A 20 -6.89 -8.79 -12.22
N ALA A 21 -6.94 -7.47 -12.05
CA ALA A 21 -6.00 -6.77 -11.17
C ALA A 21 -6.22 -7.13 -9.70
N ILE A 22 -7.47 -7.28 -9.29
CA ILE A 22 -7.85 -7.74 -7.95
C ILE A 22 -7.45 -9.20 -7.73
N GLY A 23 -7.67 -10.07 -8.72
CA GLY A 23 -7.21 -11.46 -8.70
C GLY A 23 -5.71 -11.54 -8.48
N GLN A 24 -4.94 -10.69 -9.16
CA GLN A 24 -3.49 -10.62 -9.01
C GLN A 24 -3.05 -10.21 -7.59
N VAL A 25 -3.78 -9.29 -6.93
CA VAL A 25 -3.52 -8.95 -5.52
C VAL A 25 -3.78 -10.14 -4.61
N ALA A 26 -4.84 -10.91 -4.87
CA ALA A 26 -5.14 -12.10 -4.09
C ALA A 26 -4.08 -13.20 -4.28
N GLU A 27 -3.57 -13.38 -5.49
CA GLU A 27 -2.44 -14.27 -5.78
C GLU A 27 -1.18 -13.86 -5.02
N TRP A 28 -0.81 -12.56 -5.06
CA TRP A 28 0.29 -12.03 -4.27
C TRP A 28 0.10 -12.22 -2.76
N GLY A 29 -1.14 -12.08 -2.26
CA GLY A 29 -1.47 -12.34 -0.87
C GLY A 29 -1.48 -13.82 -0.49
N GLY A 30 -1.56 -14.74 -1.45
CA GLY A 30 -1.49 -16.18 -1.23
C GLY A 30 -0.05 -16.68 -1.17
N GLU A 31 0.77 -16.26 -2.14
CA GLU A 31 2.14 -16.76 -2.34
C GLU A 31 3.21 -15.86 -1.68
N GLY A 32 2.84 -14.63 -1.33
CA GLY A 32 3.78 -13.57 -0.98
C GLY A 32 4.50 -13.01 -2.21
N THR A 33 5.18 -11.88 -2.05
CA THR A 33 5.98 -11.28 -3.12
C THR A 33 7.46 -11.29 -2.75
N LEU A 34 8.31 -11.91 -3.57
CA LEU A 34 9.77 -11.88 -3.36
C LEU A 34 10.37 -10.48 -3.53
N ARG A 35 9.73 -9.63 -4.36
CA ARG A 35 10.23 -8.28 -4.71
C ARG A 35 9.11 -7.25 -4.60
N PRO A 36 9.43 -5.96 -4.38
CA PRO A 36 8.47 -4.89 -4.48
C PRO A 36 7.74 -4.90 -5.84
N VAL A 37 6.43 -4.69 -5.81
CA VAL A 37 5.61 -4.55 -7.01
C VAL A 37 5.40 -3.07 -7.29
N VAL A 38 5.71 -2.63 -8.50
CA VAL A 38 5.49 -1.25 -8.95
C VAL A 38 4.27 -1.20 -9.84
N ILE A 39 3.32 -0.33 -9.50
CA ILE A 39 2.12 -0.07 -10.30
C ILE A 39 2.31 1.31 -10.94
N PHE A 40 2.33 1.35 -12.28
CA PHE A 40 2.54 2.57 -13.04
C PHE A 40 1.43 2.78 -14.06
N GLY A 41 1.26 4.03 -14.49
CA GLY A 41 0.29 4.40 -15.50
C GLY A 41 0.01 5.91 -15.49
N PRO A 42 -0.61 6.46 -16.54
CA PRO A 42 -0.99 7.87 -16.60
C PRO A 42 -1.82 8.34 -15.40
N GLU A 43 -1.85 9.65 -15.19
CA GLU A 43 -2.81 10.28 -14.29
C GLU A 43 -4.25 9.91 -14.67
N GLY A 44 -5.12 9.74 -13.68
CA GLY A 44 -6.52 9.35 -13.91
C GLY A 44 -6.76 7.86 -14.19
N CYS A 45 -5.74 7.00 -14.33
CA CYS A 45 -5.92 5.55 -14.52
C CYS A 45 -6.40 4.80 -13.25
N GLY A 46 -6.62 5.50 -12.14
CA GLY A 46 -7.17 4.92 -10.90
C GLY A 46 -6.16 4.10 -10.07
N LYS A 47 -4.86 4.40 -10.17
CA LYS A 47 -3.78 3.75 -9.39
C LYS A 47 -4.03 3.84 -7.87
N SER A 48 -4.35 5.02 -7.35
CA SER A 48 -4.63 5.23 -5.93
C SER A 48 -5.87 4.47 -5.45
N ALA A 49 -6.93 4.46 -6.27
CA ALA A 49 -8.11 3.65 -5.99
C ALA A 49 -7.77 2.15 -5.96
N PHE A 50 -6.86 1.70 -6.83
CA PHE A 50 -6.39 0.31 -6.86
C PHE A 50 -5.60 -0.05 -5.60
N LEU A 51 -4.67 0.80 -5.16
CA LEU A 51 -3.91 0.57 -3.93
C LEU A 51 -4.83 0.49 -2.69
N ARG A 52 -5.85 1.34 -2.59
CA ARG A 52 -6.83 1.29 -1.48
C ARG A 52 -7.66 -0.01 -1.50
N GLN A 53 -8.05 -0.47 -2.69
CA GLN A 53 -8.71 -1.76 -2.84
C GLN A 53 -7.78 -2.91 -2.44
N ALA A 54 -6.54 -2.89 -2.94
CA ALA A 54 -5.55 -3.91 -2.63
C ALA A 54 -5.30 -3.99 -1.12
N ALA A 55 -5.15 -2.85 -0.44
CA ALA A 55 -5.04 -2.81 1.02
C ALA A 55 -6.25 -3.47 1.70
N THR A 56 -7.47 -3.25 1.20
CA THR A 56 -8.68 -3.88 1.74
C THR A 56 -8.68 -5.39 1.55
N ILE A 57 -8.35 -5.87 0.36
CA ILE A 57 -8.28 -7.30 0.06
C ILE A 57 -7.20 -8.00 0.89
N LEU A 58 -6.02 -7.38 1.02
CA LEU A 58 -4.93 -7.93 1.81
C LEU A 58 -5.30 -8.02 3.30
N ARG A 59 -6.05 -7.04 3.84
CA ARG A 59 -6.62 -7.14 5.19
C ARG A 59 -7.57 -8.32 5.33
N ASP A 60 -8.47 -8.51 4.36
CA ASP A 60 -9.40 -9.65 4.36
C ASP A 60 -8.65 -11.00 4.30
N LEU A 61 -7.45 -11.02 3.71
CA LEU A 61 -6.53 -12.16 3.68
C LEU A 61 -5.66 -12.28 4.95
N GLY A 62 -5.87 -11.43 5.96
CA GLY A 62 -5.20 -11.45 7.25
C GLY A 62 -3.83 -10.77 7.28
N TYR A 63 -3.54 -9.87 6.33
CA TYR A 63 -2.34 -9.04 6.38
C TYR A 63 -2.53 -7.83 7.30
N ASP A 64 -1.47 -7.50 8.03
CA ASP A 64 -1.23 -6.15 8.54
C ASP A 64 -0.91 -5.24 7.33
N ALA A 65 -1.97 -4.73 6.69
CA ALA A 65 -1.85 -3.87 5.50
C ALA A 65 -1.72 -2.40 5.91
N ILE A 66 -0.60 -1.79 5.52
CA ILE A 66 -0.22 -0.42 5.80
C ILE A 66 -0.29 0.35 4.48
N TYR A 67 -1.21 1.30 4.37
CA TYR A 67 -1.33 2.19 3.20
C TYR A 67 -0.86 3.60 3.58
N VAL A 68 0.03 4.16 2.77
CA VAL A 68 0.56 5.52 2.93
C VAL A 68 0.37 6.29 1.63
N ASP A 69 -0.33 7.43 1.70
CA ASP A 69 -0.40 8.43 0.63
C ASP A 69 0.60 9.54 0.94
N VAL A 70 1.74 9.54 0.24
CA VAL A 70 2.82 10.48 0.54
C VAL A 70 2.51 11.91 0.09
N ALA A 71 1.62 12.09 -0.89
CA ALA A 71 1.26 13.41 -1.41
C ALA A 71 0.26 14.11 -0.48
N ARG A 72 -0.61 13.35 0.20
CA ARG A 72 -1.69 13.90 1.04
C ARG A 72 -1.42 13.81 2.53
N VAL A 73 -0.36 13.10 2.95
CA VAL A 73 -0.09 12.82 4.37
C VAL A 73 -1.29 12.13 5.04
N ASP A 74 -1.99 11.27 4.28
CA ASP A 74 -3.17 10.53 4.74
C ASP A 74 -2.79 9.05 4.98
N PHE A 75 -3.36 8.47 6.04
CA PHE A 75 -2.96 7.18 6.56
C PHE A 75 -4.16 6.32 6.94
N VAL A 76 -4.14 5.07 6.47
CA VAL A 76 -5.08 4.03 6.91
C VAL A 76 -4.26 2.83 7.37
N ALA A 77 -4.05 2.70 8.68
CA ALA A 77 -3.69 1.42 9.29
C ALA A 77 -4.56 1.10 10.49
N HIS A 78 -4.76 -0.20 10.69
CA HIS A 78 -5.52 -0.76 11.80
C HIS A 78 -4.60 -1.33 12.91
N THR A 79 -3.37 -0.82 12.99
CA THR A 79 -2.34 -1.20 13.97
C THR A 79 -1.61 0.05 14.49
N ASP A 80 -1.01 -0.03 15.68
CA ASP A 80 -0.15 1.01 16.29
C ASP A 80 1.17 1.18 15.49
N VAL A 81 1.08 1.66 14.26
CA VAL A 81 2.20 1.90 13.33
C VAL A 81 2.24 3.36 12.87
N ALA A 82 1.70 4.28 13.67
CA ALA A 82 1.78 5.72 13.39
C ALA A 82 3.24 6.18 13.18
N ASP A 83 4.18 5.63 13.94
CA ASP A 83 5.62 5.92 13.79
C ASP A 83 6.19 5.44 12.45
N VAL A 84 5.68 4.33 11.93
CA VAL A 84 6.06 3.79 10.61
C VAL A 84 5.56 4.69 9.49
N ALA A 85 4.31 5.16 9.59
CA ALA A 85 3.74 6.11 8.65
C ALA A 85 4.54 7.41 8.62
N LYS A 86 4.87 7.94 9.81
CA LYS A 86 5.65 9.17 9.96
C LYS A 86 7.02 9.06 9.30
N ARG A 87 7.74 7.94 9.51
CA ARG A 87 9.03 7.70 8.86
C ARG A 87 8.92 7.73 7.33
N LEU A 88 7.87 7.15 6.76
CA LEU A 88 7.65 7.15 5.30
C LEU A 88 7.35 8.56 4.78
N ILE A 89 6.53 9.32 5.50
CA ILE A 89 6.21 10.71 5.16
C ILE A 89 7.46 11.60 5.21
N ASP A 90 8.28 11.48 6.26
CA ASP A 90 9.49 12.29 6.42
C ASP A 90 10.46 12.09 5.25
N VAL A 91 10.62 10.85 4.77
CA VAL A 91 11.46 10.54 3.60
C VAL A 91 10.84 11.06 2.30
N ALA A 92 9.52 10.99 2.14
CA ALA A 92 8.85 11.49 0.95
C ALA A 92 8.88 13.02 0.83
N ALA A 93 8.92 13.73 1.97
CA ALA A 93 9.06 15.18 2.02
C ALA A 93 10.46 15.68 1.60
N GLU A 94 11.47 14.80 1.50
CA GLU A 94 12.81 15.16 1.04
C GLU A 94 12.81 15.46 -0.48
N THR A 95 13.07 16.71 -0.87
CA THR A 95 13.09 17.16 -2.27
C THR A 95 14.38 16.79 -3.02
N SER A 96 14.84 15.53 -2.94
CA SER A 96 16.02 15.04 -3.65
C SER A 96 15.66 13.91 -4.62
N GLY A 97 16.33 13.80 -5.77
CA GLY A 97 16.16 12.67 -6.70
C GLY A 97 16.49 11.30 -6.08
N VAL A 98 17.07 11.26 -4.88
CA VAL A 98 17.38 10.06 -4.10
C VAL A 98 16.21 9.64 -3.20
N ALA A 99 15.19 10.49 -3.04
CA ALA A 99 14.05 10.25 -2.15
C ALA A 99 13.28 8.98 -2.51
N GLN A 100 13.13 8.66 -3.81
CA GLN A 100 12.42 7.46 -4.28
C GLN A 100 13.12 6.16 -3.84
N LEU A 101 14.45 6.11 -4.00
CA LEU A 101 15.27 4.98 -3.57
C LEU A 101 15.25 4.84 -2.04
N LYS A 102 15.30 5.96 -1.32
CA LYS A 102 15.16 5.97 0.14
C LYS A 102 13.80 5.47 0.59
N LEU A 103 12.72 5.88 -0.08
CA LEU A 103 11.36 5.47 0.23
C LEU A 103 11.16 3.97 0.01
N ALA A 104 11.66 3.44 -1.11
CA ALA A 104 11.62 2.01 -1.40
C ALA A 104 12.43 1.20 -0.37
N ASN A 105 13.65 1.63 -0.04
CA ASN A 105 14.47 0.98 0.97
C ASN A 105 13.82 1.04 2.35
N LEU A 106 13.24 2.18 2.73
CA LEU A 106 12.55 2.34 4.00
C LEU A 106 11.33 1.42 4.10
N ALA A 107 10.55 1.28 3.02
CA ALA A 107 9.43 0.34 2.99
C ALA A 107 9.90 -1.10 3.21
N ILE A 108 11.03 -1.50 2.61
CA ILE A 108 11.64 -2.82 2.84
C ILE A 108 12.09 -2.97 4.30
N ASP A 109 12.75 -1.96 4.87
CA ASP A 109 13.23 -1.99 6.26
C ASP A 109 12.08 -2.07 7.25
N ILE A 110 10.95 -1.39 6.98
CA ILE A 110 9.72 -1.48 7.77
C ILE A 110 9.16 -2.90 7.71
N VAL A 111 9.07 -3.51 6.53
CA VAL A 111 8.60 -4.90 6.40
C VAL A 111 9.49 -5.83 7.20
N ARG A 112 10.82 -5.69 7.09
CA ARG A 112 11.78 -6.49 7.86
C ARG A 112 11.64 -6.28 9.36
N GLU A 113 11.50 -5.05 9.83
CA GLU A 113 11.30 -4.73 11.23
C GLU A 113 10.01 -5.38 11.79
N LEU A 114 8.90 -5.29 11.04
CA LEU A 114 7.63 -5.87 11.43
C LEU A 114 7.68 -7.41 11.49
N LEU A 115 8.38 -8.04 10.53
CA LEU A 115 8.56 -9.49 10.49
C LEU A 115 9.53 -9.98 11.57
N ASP A 116 10.74 -9.41 11.63
CA ASP A 116 11.86 -9.92 12.43
C ASP A 116 11.76 -9.50 13.90
N ARG A 117 11.40 -8.24 14.17
CA ARG A 117 11.39 -7.71 15.54
C ARG A 117 10.03 -7.85 16.20
N TRP A 118 8.95 -7.59 15.45
CA TRP A 118 7.59 -7.54 16.02
C TRP A 118 6.82 -8.85 15.80
N GLY A 119 7.44 -9.86 15.17
CA GLY A 119 6.90 -11.20 15.01
C GLY A 119 5.66 -11.27 14.12
N ARG A 120 5.40 -10.24 13.30
CA ARG A 120 4.29 -10.26 12.35
C ARG A 120 4.55 -11.31 11.28
N ARG A 121 3.49 -11.94 10.76
CA ARG A 121 3.61 -13.04 9.79
C ARG A 121 3.16 -12.67 8.39
N ARG A 122 2.24 -11.72 8.27
CA ARG A 122 1.67 -11.25 7.00
C ARG A 122 1.63 -9.74 7.04
N VAL A 123 2.58 -9.10 6.38
CA VAL A 123 2.73 -7.64 6.34
C VAL A 123 2.66 -7.20 4.89
N ALA A 124 1.88 -6.15 4.62
CA ALA A 124 1.84 -5.52 3.32
C ALA A 124 2.01 -4.01 3.48
N VAL A 125 2.97 -3.43 2.77
CA VAL A 125 3.20 -1.98 2.74
C VAL A 125 2.88 -1.49 1.34
N LEU A 126 1.90 -0.59 1.24
CA LEU A 126 1.44 0.03 0.01
C LEU A 126 1.75 1.52 0.08
N VAL A 127 2.56 2.01 -0.86
CA VAL A 127 2.97 3.41 -0.92
C VAL A 127 2.38 4.04 -2.19
N ASP A 128 1.46 4.97 -2.01
CA ASP A 128 0.82 5.74 -3.08
C ASP A 128 1.60 7.02 -3.34
N GLU A 129 1.58 7.51 -4.57
CA GLU A 129 2.37 8.67 -5.03
C GLU A 129 3.88 8.56 -4.72
N ALA A 130 4.41 7.33 -4.69
CA ALA A 130 5.82 7.04 -4.40
C ALA A 130 6.80 7.61 -5.45
N PHE A 131 6.28 7.99 -6.61
CA PHE A 131 7.03 8.55 -7.74
C PHE A 131 6.30 9.78 -8.27
N PRO A 132 7.02 10.87 -8.60
CA PRO A 132 6.48 12.07 -9.22
C PRO A 132 6.11 11.87 -10.69
#